data_AF-A0A9E4GK22-F1
#
_entry.id   AF-A0A9E4GK22-F1
#
_cell.length_a   1.000
_cell.length_b   1.000
_cell.length_c   1.000
_cell.angle_alpha   90.00
_cell.angle_beta   90.00
_cell.angle_gamma   90.00
#
_symmetry.space_group_name_H-M   'P 1'
#
loop_
_entity.id
_entity.type
_entity.pdbx_description
1 polymer ?
#
loop_
_entity_poly.entity_id
_entity_poly.type
_entity_poly.pdbx_seq_one_letter_code
_entity_poly.pdbx_strand_id
1 'polypeptide(L)'
;MTHTDALAGVKILDFMWAIAGPASTRILADYGATVVRLESTTRFDAVRTVGPFQGGKPGLENAGLFYNMNAGKLPVTLDLS
;
A
#
# COMPACT_ATOMS: atom_id res chain seq x y z
N MET A 1 5.23 23.09 15.38
CA MET A 1 4.39 23.09 14.16
C MET A 1 3.11 22.37 14.52
N THR A 2 1.96 23.04 14.43
CA THR A 2 0.67 22.38 14.63
C THR A 2 0.48 21.37 13.49
N HIS A 3 0.40 20.09 13.82
CA HIS A 3 0.06 19.05 12.85
C HIS A 3 -1.32 19.36 12.26
N THR A 4 -1.38 19.77 10.99
CA THR A 4 -2.60 20.26 10.33
C THR A 4 -3.46 19.17 9.73
N ASP A 5 -2.94 17.94 9.59
CA ASP A 5 -3.66 16.85 8.96
C ASP A 5 -4.48 16.06 9.99
N ALA A 6 -5.68 15.63 9.60
CA ALA A 6 -6.68 15.05 10.51
C ALA A 6 -6.20 13.80 11.26
N LEU A 7 -5.27 13.02 10.68
CA LEU A 7 -4.73 11.79 11.26
C LEU A 7 -3.23 11.89 11.56
N ALA A 8 -2.68 13.09 11.64
CA ALA A 8 -1.28 13.28 11.97
C ALA A 8 -0.92 12.62 13.32
N GLY A 9 0.17 11.87 13.34
CA GLY A 9 0.65 11.13 14.51
C GLY A 9 0.02 9.75 14.72
N VAL A 10 -1.05 9.41 13.99
CA VAL A 10 -1.60 8.05 14.00
C VAL A 10 -0.68 7.11 13.23
N LYS A 11 -0.40 5.93 13.80
CA LYS A 11 0.43 4.89 13.18
C LYS A 11 -0.41 3.64 12.93
N ILE A 12 -0.36 3.12 11.71
CA ILE A 12 -1.18 2.00 11.25
C ILE A 12 -0.26 0.94 10.66
N LEU A 13 -0.48 -0.31 11.05
CA LEU A 13 0.13 -1.48 10.43
C LEU A 13 -0.91 -2.15 9.51
N ASP A 14 -0.66 -2.10 8.20
CA ASP A 14 -1.58 -2.53 7.14
C ASP A 14 -1.20 -3.93 6.64
N PHE A 15 -2.02 -4.93 7.00
CA PHE A 15 -1.96 -6.32 6.55
C PHE A 15 -2.95 -6.61 5.41
N MET A 16 -3.63 -5.61 4.86
CA MET A 16 -4.72 -5.81 3.91
C MET A 16 -4.20 -5.95 2.49
N TRP A 17 -4.78 -6.85 1.70
CA TRP A 17 -4.34 -7.17 0.33
C TRP A 17 -5.48 -6.96 -0.67
N ALA A 18 -5.18 -7.08 -1.96
CA ALA A 18 -6.08 -6.83 -3.08
C ALA A 18 -6.49 -5.35 -3.21
N ILE A 19 -7.77 -5.01 -3.04
CA ILE A 19 -8.32 -3.68 -3.39
C ILE A 19 -8.96 -2.98 -2.20
N ALA A 20 -10.07 -3.51 -1.66
CA ALA A 20 -10.92 -2.79 -0.71
C ALA A 20 -10.18 -2.34 0.56
N GLY A 21 -9.37 -3.24 1.12
CA GLY A 21 -8.58 -2.92 2.31
C GLY A 21 -7.46 -1.92 2.04
N PRO A 22 -6.57 -2.18 1.07
CA PRO A 22 -5.57 -1.22 0.65
C PRO A 22 -6.11 0.17 0.29
N ALA A 23 -7.23 0.26 -0.42
CA ALA A 23 -7.90 1.52 -0.74
C ALA A 23 -8.34 2.28 0.51
N SER A 24 -8.81 1.56 1.53
CA SER A 24 -9.28 2.16 2.79
C SER A 24 -8.12 2.74 3.58
N THR A 25 -7.03 1.99 3.76
CA THR A 25 -5.83 2.47 4.49
C THR A 25 -5.05 3.51 3.70
N ARG A 26 -5.20 3.56 2.37
CA ARG A 26 -4.68 4.65 1.53
C ARG A 26 -5.28 6.00 1.92
N ILE A 27 -6.60 6.07 2.08
CA ILE A 27 -7.29 7.31 2.49
C ILE A 27 -6.75 7.80 3.85
N LEU A 28 -6.44 6.88 4.77
CA LEU A 28 -5.87 7.23 6.07
C LEU A 28 -4.46 7.84 5.93
N ALA A 29 -3.64 7.31 5.01
CA ALA A 29 -2.34 7.89 4.68
C ALA A 29 -2.49 9.30 4.08
N ASP A 30 -3.46 9.50 3.17
CA ASP A 30 -3.75 10.81 2.56
C ASP A 30 -4.20 11.86 3.61
N TYR A 31 -4.79 11.43 4.74
CA TYR A 31 -5.13 12.28 5.88
C TYR A 31 -4.01 12.41 6.93
N GLY A 32 -2.79 11.98 6.62
CA GLY A 32 -1.60 12.22 7.45
C GLY A 32 -1.22 11.10 8.41
N ALA A 33 -1.89 9.94 8.36
CA ALA A 33 -1.46 8.77 9.14
C ALA A 33 -0.15 8.20 8.58
N THR A 34 0.73 7.71 9.46
CA THR A 34 1.86 6.87 9.06
C THR A 34 1.37 5.44 8.88
N VAL A 35 1.24 5.00 7.63
CA VAL A 35 0.78 3.64 7.29
C VAL A 35 1.95 2.80 6.83
N VAL A 36 2.30 1.75 7.59
CA VAL A 36 3.29 0.75 7.20
C VAL A 36 2.56 -0.44 6.61
N ARG A 37 2.77 -0.70 5.32
CA ARG A 37 2.19 -1.85 4.62
C ARG A 37 3.13 -3.03 4.69
N LEU A 38 2.59 -4.18 5.08
CA LEU A 38 3.30 -5.44 5.09
C LEU A 38 2.96 -6.30 3.88
N GLU A 39 3.98 -6.90 3.31
CA GLU A 39 3.88 -7.90 2.25
C GLU A 39 4.91 -9.01 2.46
N SER A 40 4.63 -10.23 2.01
CA SER A 40 5.60 -11.31 2.08
C SER A 40 6.51 -11.33 0.85
N THR A 41 7.75 -11.80 1.00
CA THR A 41 8.64 -12.08 -0.13
C THR A 41 8.32 -13.40 -0.84
N THR A 42 7.51 -14.28 -0.22
CA THR A 42 7.12 -15.58 -0.78
C THR A 42 5.68 -15.57 -1.31
N ARG A 43 4.85 -14.64 -0.84
CA ARG A 43 3.44 -14.47 -1.25
C ARG A 43 3.17 -12.99 -1.50
N PHE A 44 3.25 -12.59 -2.76
CA PHE A 44 2.96 -11.22 -3.17
C PHE A 44 1.44 -10.97 -3.22
N ASP A 45 1.05 -9.71 -3.05
CA ASP A 45 -0.33 -9.30 -3.30
C ASP A 45 -0.69 -9.58 -4.77
N ALA A 46 -1.77 -10.35 -4.99
CA ALA A 46 -2.23 -10.73 -6.32
C ALA A 46 -2.51 -9.53 -7.22
N VAL A 47 -2.81 -8.35 -6.64
CA VAL A 47 -3.02 -7.13 -7.42
C VAL A 47 -1.76 -6.67 -8.18
N ARG A 48 -0.56 -7.13 -7.79
CA ARG A 48 0.71 -6.91 -8.50
C ARG A 48 0.79 -7.63 -9.85
N THR A 49 -0.12 -8.57 -10.12
CA THR A 49 -0.19 -9.28 -11.41
C THR A 49 -1.36 -8.81 -12.27
N VAL A 50 -2.05 -7.74 -11.87
CA VAL A 50 -3.22 -7.19 -12.57
C VAL A 50 -2.84 -5.87 -13.24
N GLY A 51 -3.15 -5.76 -14.53
CA GLY A 51 -2.95 -4.54 -15.29
C GLY A 51 -3.88 -3.39 -14.84
N PRO A 52 -3.65 -2.16 -15.33
CA PRO A 52 -2.67 -1.79 -16.34
C PRO A 52 -1.23 -1.84 -15.82
N PHE A 53 -0.29 -2.20 -16.69
CA PHE A 53 1.13 -2.20 -16.37
C PHE A 53 1.84 -0.96 -16.93
N GLN A 54 2.77 -0.41 -16.15
CA GLN A 54 3.60 0.71 -16.60
C GLN A 54 4.32 0.36 -17.92
N GLY A 55 4.10 1.17 -18.95
CA GLY A 55 4.67 0.93 -20.28
C GLY A 55 4.23 -0.38 -20.95
N GLY A 56 3.12 -0.98 -20.50
CA GLY A 56 2.62 -2.26 -21.03
C GLY A 56 3.47 -3.48 -20.68
N LYS A 57 4.43 -3.35 -19.73
CA LYS A 57 5.35 -4.42 -19.35
C LYS A 57 4.90 -5.09 -18.05
N PRO A 58 4.42 -6.35 -18.07
CA PRO A 58 4.09 -7.07 -16.84
C PRO A 58 5.29 -7.17 -15.89
N GLY A 59 5.03 -7.08 -14.59
CA GLY A 59 6.03 -7.18 -13.55
C GLY A 59 5.46 -6.77 -12.20
N LEU A 60 5.99 -7.36 -11.11
CA LEU A 60 5.51 -7.10 -9.75
C LEU A 60 5.62 -5.63 -9.34
N GLU A 61 6.60 -4.93 -9.92
CA GLU A 61 6.86 -3.50 -9.71
C GLU A 61 6.31 -2.62 -10.83
N ASN A 62 5.41 -3.15 -11.67
CA ASN A 62 4.85 -2.40 -12.80
C ASN A 62 3.32 -2.30 -12.74
N ALA A 63 2.65 -2.93 -11.78
CA ALA A 63 1.19 -2.93 -11.69
C ALA A 63 0.66 -1.58 -11.19
N GLY A 64 0.00 -0.82 -12.08
CA GLY A 64 -0.57 0.48 -11.75
C GLY A 64 -1.64 0.41 -10.67
N LEU A 65 -2.40 -0.70 -10.62
CA LEU A 65 -3.41 -0.90 -9.58
C LEU A 65 -2.78 -1.05 -8.19
N PHE A 66 -1.69 -1.81 -8.07
CA PHE A 66 -0.95 -1.92 -6.80
C PHE A 66 -0.48 -0.56 -6.29
N TYR A 67 0.12 0.26 -7.17
CA TYR A 67 0.60 1.58 -6.78
C TYR A 67 -0.54 2.55 -6.45
N ASN A 68 -1.65 2.50 -7.17
CA ASN A 68 -2.80 3.36 -6.88
C ASN A 68 -3.35 3.09 -5.47
N MET A 69 -3.54 1.82 -5.13
CA MET A 69 -4.06 1.39 -3.82
C MET A 69 -3.10 1.61 -2.65
N ASN A 70 -1.80 1.83 -2.90
CA ASN A 70 -0.78 1.83 -1.85
C ASN A 70 0.11 3.07 -1.81
N ALA A 71 -0.10 4.07 -2.66
CA ALA A 71 0.70 5.29 -2.59
C ALA A 71 0.55 5.99 -1.22
N GLY A 72 1.60 6.71 -0.79
CA GLY A 72 1.65 7.31 0.55
C GLY A 72 1.93 6.34 1.69
N LYS A 73 1.85 5.02 1.48
CA LYS A 73 2.21 4.01 2.48
C LYS A 73 3.72 3.70 2.44
N LEU A 74 4.26 3.28 3.57
CA LEU A 74 5.64 2.79 3.72
C LEU A 74 5.66 1.27 3.52
N PRO A 75 6.27 0.74 2.45
CA PRO A 75 6.32 -0.70 2.23
C PRO A 75 7.39 -1.37 3.10
N VAL A 76 7.04 -2.52 3.69
CA VAL A 76 7.98 -3.40 4.41
C VAL A 76 7.66 -4.85 4.04
N THR A 77 8.70 -5.63 3.75
CA THR A 77 8.54 -7.07 3.56
C THR A 77 8.74 -7.81 4.88
N LEU A 78 7.83 -8.71 5.24
CA LEU A 78 7.90 -9.52 6.45
C LEU A 78 7.34 -10.92 6.20
N ASP A 79 8.08 -11.94 6.64
CA ASP A 79 7.59 -13.31 6.73
C ASP A 79 7.22 -13.61 8.19
N LEU A 80 6.01 -14.13 8.42
CA LEU A 80 5.44 -14.46 9.72
C LEU A 80 5.21 -15.96 9.92
N SER A 81 5.63 -16.78 8.94
CA SER A 81 5.49 -18.24 8.99
C SER A 81 6.50 -18.93 9.91
#